data_AF-A0A0P7WB79-F1
#
_entry.id   AF-A0A0P7WB79-F1
#
_cell.length_a   1.000
_cell.length_b   1.000
_cell.length_c   1.000
_cell.angle_alpha   90.00
_cell.angle_beta   90.00
_cell.angle_gamma   90.00
#
_symmetry.space_group_name_H-M   'P 1'
#
loop_
_entity.id
_entity.type
_entity.pdbx_description
1 polymer ?
#
loop_
_entity_poly.entity_id
_entity_poly.type
_entity_poly.pdbx_seq_one_letter_code
_entity_poly.pdbx_strand_id
1 'polypeptide(L)'
;MLRCKVSLWDSDEPIPRTDLLQGVGVRVGYTPDVLTDATAELTVALLLATARRIPEGVEEVKNGGWSSWKPLWLCGYGLSGSTVGVIGLGRIGNAAVDQQGYARFPLQGVILTSR
;
A
#
# COMPACT_ATOMS: atom_id res chain seq x y z
N MET A 1 33.80 -2.67 13.55
CA MET A 1 32.39 -3.05 13.81
C MET A 1 31.52 -1.84 13.45
N LEU A 2 31.11 -1.73 12.19
CA LEU A 2 30.35 -0.58 11.68
C LEU A 2 28.87 -0.77 12.05
N ARG A 3 28.36 0.05 12.99
CA ARG A 3 26.93 0.16 13.24
C ARG A 3 26.30 0.87 12.05
N CYS A 4 25.55 0.13 11.25
CA CYS A 4 24.64 0.70 10.26
C CYS A 4 23.57 1.49 11.02
N LYS A 5 23.58 2.81 10.89
CA LYS A 5 22.52 3.68 11.40
C LYS A 5 21.34 3.51 10.43
N VAL A 6 20.32 2.79 10.85
CA VAL A 6 19.05 2.72 10.12
C VAL A 6 18.43 4.11 10.19
N SER A 7 18.43 4.83 9.08
CA SER A 7 17.56 5.98 8.88
C SER A 7 16.18 5.44 8.54
N LEU A 8 15.22 5.68 9.42
CA LEU A 8 13.80 5.46 9.18
C LEU A 8 13.43 6.29 7.94
N TRP A 9 13.00 5.63 6.87
CA TRP A 9 12.49 6.31 5.68
C TRP A 9 10.98 6.38 5.83
N ASP A 10 10.50 7.45 6.47
CA ASP A 10 9.10 7.85 6.42
C ASP A 10 9.01 9.12 5.57
N SER A 11 7.96 9.25 4.77
CA SER A 11 7.71 10.42 3.90
C SER A 11 7.45 11.70 4.71
N ASP A 12 7.39 11.55 6.03
CA ASP A 12 6.73 12.38 7.01
C ASP A 12 7.68 12.87 8.15
N GLU A 13 8.96 12.48 8.15
CA GLU A 13 9.97 13.20 8.94
C GLU A 13 10.18 14.62 8.34
N PRO A 14 10.59 15.62 9.14
CA PRO A 14 10.96 16.92 8.58
C PRO A 14 11.96 16.68 7.46
N ILE A 15 11.69 17.30 6.31
CA ILE A 15 12.28 16.99 5.00
C ILE A 15 13.71 16.48 5.14
N PRO A 16 14.00 15.25 4.65
CA PRO A 16 15.29 14.62 4.84
C PRO A 16 16.39 15.62 4.56
N ARG A 17 17.25 15.81 5.55
CA ARG A 17 18.39 16.74 5.48
C ARG A 17 18.08 18.21 5.72
N THR A 18 17.01 18.52 6.46
CA THR A 18 16.74 19.89 6.95
C THR A 18 17.86 20.41 7.87
N ASP A 19 18.57 19.52 8.54
CA ASP A 19 19.80 19.80 9.28
C ASP A 19 20.91 20.37 8.38
N LEU A 20 21.00 19.97 7.10
CA LEU A 20 21.95 20.56 6.14
C LEU A 20 21.59 22.00 5.73
N LEU A 21 20.35 22.41 5.98
CA LEU A 21 19.86 23.76 5.68
C LEU A 21 19.94 24.70 6.89
N GLN A 22 20.39 24.17 8.05
CA GLN A 22 20.64 24.98 9.24
C GLN A 22 21.75 26.00 8.94
N GLY A 23 21.37 27.28 8.89
CA GLY A 23 22.29 28.40 8.65
C GLY A 23 22.24 29.01 7.24
N VAL A 24 21.48 28.43 6.29
CA VAL A 24 21.40 28.92 4.90
C VAL A 24 20.23 29.91 4.70
N GLY A 25 19.38 30.13 5.71
CA GLY A 25 18.27 31.10 5.66
C GLY A 25 17.11 30.71 4.72
N VAL A 26 17.09 29.46 4.24
CA VAL A 26 16.06 28.94 3.32
C VAL A 26 14.87 28.41 4.11
N ARG A 27 13.65 28.86 3.78
CA ARG A 27 12.41 28.33 4.34
C ARG A 27 12.03 27.02 3.67
N VAL A 28 11.56 26.09 4.49
CA VAL A 28 11.29 24.71 4.10
C VAL A 28 9.84 24.39 4.48
N GLY A 29 9.09 23.76 3.57
CA GLY A 29 7.68 23.41 3.79
C GLY A 29 7.32 22.07 3.16
N TYR A 30 6.34 21.40 3.76
CA TYR A 30 5.72 20.17 3.28
C TYR A 30 4.25 20.13 3.70
N THR A 31 3.49 19.19 3.14
CA THR A 31 2.06 19.01 3.40
C THR A 31 1.83 17.69 4.15
N PRO A 32 1.99 17.67 5.49
CA PRO A 32 1.71 16.47 6.28
C PRO A 32 0.23 16.07 6.15
N ASP A 33 -0.04 14.78 6.29
CA ASP A 33 -1.36 14.19 6.50
C ASP A 33 -2.37 14.29 5.35
N VAL A 34 -2.04 14.94 4.22
CA VAL A 34 -2.99 15.12 3.10
C VAL A 34 -3.13 13.89 2.19
N LEU A 35 -2.25 12.89 2.30
CA LEU A 35 -2.18 11.73 1.39
C LEU A 35 -2.50 10.39 2.06
N THR A 36 -2.64 10.36 3.39
CA THR A 36 -2.74 9.13 4.17
C THR A 36 -3.87 8.23 3.66
N ASP A 37 -5.09 8.77 3.63
CA ASP A 37 -6.29 8.01 3.29
C ASP A 37 -6.29 7.59 1.82
N ALA A 38 -5.99 8.53 0.91
CA ALA A 38 -5.94 8.26 -0.53
C ALA A 38 -4.93 7.15 -0.87
N THR A 39 -3.78 7.14 -0.18
CA THR A 39 -2.74 6.12 -0.40
C THR A 39 -3.15 4.77 0.21
N ALA A 40 -3.79 4.79 1.38
CA ALA A 40 -4.32 3.58 2.00
C ALA A 40 -5.40 2.91 1.12
N GLU A 41 -6.36 3.70 0.62
CA GLU A 41 -7.41 3.22 -0.30
C GLU A 41 -6.82 2.63 -1.58
N LEU A 42 -5.85 3.32 -2.19
CA LEU A 42 -5.17 2.84 -3.38
C LEU A 42 -4.41 1.53 -3.12
N THR A 43 -3.80 1.38 -1.95
CA THR A 43 -3.10 0.14 -1.55
C THR A 43 -4.05 -1.06 -1.54
N VAL A 44 -5.24 -0.89 -0.95
CA VAL A 44 -6.28 -1.94 -0.91
C VAL A 44 -6.82 -2.23 -2.32
N ALA A 45 -7.02 -1.19 -3.13
CA ALA A 45 -7.47 -1.34 -4.52
C ALA A 45 -6.47 -2.15 -5.35
N LEU A 46 -5.17 -1.88 -5.23
CA LEU A 46 -4.11 -2.61 -5.92
C LEU A 46 -4.01 -4.07 -5.46
N LEU A 47 -4.18 -4.33 -4.17
CA LEU A 47 -4.23 -5.70 -3.66
C LEU A 47 -5.40 -6.49 -4.29
N LEU A 48 -6.58 -5.90 -4.36
CA LEU A 48 -7.75 -6.55 -4.97
C LEU A 48 -7.57 -6.71 -6.49
N ALA A 49 -7.03 -5.70 -7.17
CA ALA A 49 -6.81 -5.73 -8.60
C ALA A 49 -5.86 -6.87 -9.01
N THR A 50 -4.78 -7.05 -8.26
CA THR A 50 -3.82 -8.12 -8.50
C THR A 50 -4.38 -9.49 -8.10
N ALA A 51 -5.01 -9.61 -6.92
CA ALA A 51 -5.61 -10.86 -6.48
C ALA A 51 -6.70 -11.37 -7.45
N ARG A 52 -7.49 -10.46 -8.04
CA ARG A 52 -8.61 -10.79 -8.93
C ARG A 52 -8.31 -10.64 -10.42
N ARG A 53 -7.05 -10.41 -10.79
CA ARG A 53 -6.58 -10.31 -12.18
C ARG A 53 -7.39 -9.30 -13.01
N ILE A 54 -7.71 -8.16 -12.39
CA ILE A 54 -8.52 -7.10 -13.00
C ILE A 54 -7.85 -6.55 -14.27
N PRO A 55 -6.53 -6.25 -14.29
CA PRO A 55 -5.87 -5.75 -15.50
C PRO A 55 -6.01 -6.71 -16.68
N GLU A 56 -5.80 -8.01 -16.47
CA GLU A 56 -5.96 -9.00 -17.53
C GLU A 56 -7.42 -9.10 -17.99
N GLY A 57 -8.37 -9.04 -17.05
CA GLY A 57 -9.79 -8.99 -17.40
C GLY A 57 -10.15 -7.79 -18.28
N VAL A 58 -9.60 -6.61 -17.98
CA VAL A 58 -9.79 -5.40 -18.80
C VAL A 58 -9.22 -5.59 -20.21
N GLU A 59 -8.05 -6.21 -20.35
CA GLU A 59 -7.45 -6.48 -21.66
C GLU A 59 -8.24 -7.54 -22.46
N GLU A 60 -8.73 -8.59 -21.82
CA GLU A 60 -9.58 -9.60 -22.48
C GLU A 60 -10.88 -9.00 -23.01
N VAL A 61 -11.47 -8.04 -22.27
CA VAL A 61 -12.67 -7.31 -22.72
C VAL A 61 -12.35 -6.46 -23.95
N LYS A 62 -11.25 -5.71 -23.94
CA LYS A 62 -10.84 -4.84 -25.05
C LYS A 62 -10.50 -5.62 -26.32
N ASN A 63 -9.84 -6.77 -26.16
CA ASN A 63 -9.31 -7.55 -27.27
C ASN A 63 -10.29 -8.62 -27.78
N GLY A 64 -11.51 -8.68 -27.24
CA GLY A 64 -12.54 -9.65 -27.66
C GLY A 64 -12.32 -11.08 -27.16
N GLY A 65 -11.43 -11.28 -26.18
CA GLY A 65 -11.22 -12.58 -25.53
C GLY A 65 -12.33 -12.97 -24.56
N TRP A 66 -13.14 -11.99 -24.11
CA TRP A 66 -14.34 -12.24 -23.33
C TRP A 66 -15.44 -12.88 -24.17
N SER A 67 -15.66 -14.17 -23.93
CA SER A 67 -16.66 -15.00 -24.61
C SER A 67 -17.71 -15.50 -23.62
N SER A 68 -17.76 -16.80 -23.34
CA SER A 68 -18.66 -17.40 -22.37
C SER A 68 -18.01 -17.55 -21.00
N TRP A 69 -18.85 -17.69 -19.97
CA TRP A 69 -18.38 -18.05 -18.63
C TRP A 69 -17.67 -19.40 -18.65
N LYS A 70 -16.50 -19.47 -17.99
CA LYS A 70 -15.65 -20.66 -17.91
C LYS A 70 -15.18 -20.82 -16.46
N PRO A 71 -15.28 -22.02 -15.85
CA PRO A 71 -15.02 -22.21 -14.42
C PRO A 71 -13.65 -21.75 -13.92
N LEU A 72 -12.61 -21.85 -14.76
CA LEU A 72 -11.23 -21.55 -14.39
C LEU A 72 -10.69 -20.27 -15.03
N TRP A 73 -11.48 -19.61 -15.89
CA TRP A 73 -11.01 -18.47 -16.64
C TRP A 73 -10.88 -17.24 -15.74
N LEU A 74 -9.68 -16.66 -15.72
CA LEU A 74 -9.30 -15.56 -14.82
C LEU A 74 -9.58 -15.84 -13.34
N CYS A 75 -9.53 -17.11 -12.94
CA CYS A 75 -9.64 -17.48 -11.53
C CYS A 75 -8.42 -16.92 -10.78
N GLY A 76 -8.68 -15.96 -9.90
CA GLY A 76 -7.69 -15.34 -9.04
C GLY A 76 -7.81 -15.83 -7.60
N TYR A 77 -7.08 -15.19 -6.70
CA TYR A 77 -7.11 -15.48 -5.28
C TYR A 77 -8.17 -14.63 -4.57
N GLY A 78 -8.85 -15.24 -3.60
CA GLY A 78 -9.70 -14.53 -2.67
C GLY A 78 -8.89 -13.96 -1.50
N LEU A 79 -9.31 -12.82 -0.96
CA LEU A 79 -8.73 -12.27 0.26
C LEU A 79 -9.27 -12.97 1.53
N SER A 80 -10.47 -13.54 1.45
CA SER A 80 -11.06 -14.33 2.54
C SER A 80 -10.16 -15.50 2.93
N GLY A 81 -9.89 -15.65 4.23
CA GLY A 81 -8.99 -16.68 4.77
C GLY A 81 -7.51 -16.49 4.45
N SER A 82 -7.13 -15.38 3.80
CA SER A 82 -5.73 -15.07 3.53
C SER A 82 -5.07 -14.35 4.72
N THR A 83 -3.74 -14.37 4.77
CA THR A 83 -2.94 -13.57 5.70
C THR A 83 -2.32 -12.40 4.96
N VAL A 84 -2.52 -11.18 5.44
CA VAL A 84 -1.95 -9.96 4.85
C VAL A 84 -0.74 -9.51 5.66
N GLY A 85 0.39 -9.28 5.00
CA GLY A 85 1.59 -8.72 5.63
C GLY A 85 1.72 -7.23 5.34
N VAL A 86 1.85 -6.41 6.37
CA VAL A 86 2.11 -4.97 6.25
C VAL A 86 3.51 -4.68 6.79
N ILE A 87 4.38 -4.17 5.91
CA ILE A 87 5.76 -3.79 6.23
C ILE A 87 5.80 -2.26 6.28
N GLY A 88 6.00 -1.71 7.48
CA GLY A 88 5.92 -0.28 7.76
C GLY A 88 4.55 0.14 8.28
N LEU A 89 4.43 0.25 9.60
CA LEU A 89 3.24 0.76 10.30
C LEU A 89 3.33 2.27 10.56
N GLY A 90 3.61 3.05 9.50
CA GLY A 90 3.45 4.49 9.53
C GLY A 90 1.97 4.90 9.49
N ARG A 91 1.68 6.17 9.24
CA ARG A 91 0.29 6.67 9.15
C ARG A 91 -0.51 5.91 8.08
N ILE A 92 0.06 5.74 6.89
CA ILE A 92 -0.56 5.02 5.78
C ILE A 92 -0.75 3.53 6.10
N GLY A 93 0.25 2.88 6.71
CA GLY A 93 0.18 1.46 7.07
C GLY A 93 -0.94 1.18 8.08
N ASN A 94 -1.05 2.03 9.10
CA ASN A 94 -2.16 1.96 10.05
C ASN A 94 -3.49 2.27 9.37
N ALA A 95 -3.57 3.32 8.54
CA ALA A 95 -4.78 3.63 7.80
C ALA A 95 -5.21 2.48 6.88
N ALA A 96 -4.30 1.77 6.21
CA ALA A 96 -4.65 0.63 5.38
C ALA A 96 -5.23 -0.55 6.19
N VAL A 97 -4.80 -0.72 7.44
CA VAL A 97 -5.31 -1.75 8.36
C VAL A 97 -6.63 -1.32 9.01
N ASP A 98 -6.69 -0.11 9.56
CA ASP A 98 -7.82 0.44 10.31
C ASP A 98 -8.95 0.94 9.41
N GLN A 99 -8.61 1.62 8.32
CA GLN A 99 -9.55 2.29 7.44
C GLN A 99 -10.13 1.30 6.43
N GLN A 100 -11.11 0.51 6.90
CA GLN A 100 -12.17 -0.14 6.11
C GLN A 100 -11.77 -1.18 5.05
N GLY A 101 -10.48 -1.35 4.74
CA GLY A 101 -9.99 -2.28 3.73
C GLY A 101 -9.90 -3.69 4.27
N TYR A 102 -8.92 -3.97 5.14
CA TYR A 102 -8.65 -5.33 5.63
C TYR A 102 -9.65 -5.85 6.66
N ALA A 103 -10.10 -5.00 7.59
CA ALA A 103 -11.02 -5.41 8.65
C ALA A 103 -12.40 -5.89 8.14
N ARG A 104 -12.78 -5.55 6.90
CA ARG A 104 -14.02 -6.02 6.26
C ARG A 104 -13.87 -7.37 5.56
N PHE A 105 -12.65 -7.77 5.23
CA PHE A 105 -12.40 -9.10 4.71
C PHE A 105 -12.21 -10.06 5.89
N PRO A 106 -12.78 -11.27 5.85
CA PRO A 106 -12.54 -12.29 6.87
C PRO A 106 -11.13 -12.87 6.69
N LEU A 107 -10.11 -12.06 6.99
CA LEU A 107 -8.70 -12.45 6.92
C LEU A 107 -8.39 -13.48 8.02
N GLN A 108 -7.45 -14.38 7.74
CA GLN A 108 -6.93 -15.30 8.75
C GLN A 108 -5.99 -14.58 9.73
N GLY A 109 -5.33 -13.52 9.29
CA GLY A 109 -4.49 -12.67 10.14
C GLY A 109 -3.87 -11.50 9.39
N VAL A 110 -3.36 -10.53 10.15
CA VAL A 110 -2.53 -9.44 9.63
C VAL A 110 -1.18 -9.49 10.35
N ILE A 111 -0.09 -9.65 9.60
CA ILE A 111 1.27 -9.66 10.13
C ILE A 111 1.85 -8.27 9.96
N LEU A 112 2.34 -7.68 11.05
CA LEU A 112 2.84 -6.32 11.07
C LEU A 112 4.32 -6.32 11.43
N THR A 113 5.12 -5.58 10.67
CA THR A 113 6.52 -5.33 11.02
C THR A 113 6.85 -3.85 10.83
N SER A 114 7.35 -3.21 11.88
CA SER A 114 8.10 -1.96 11.78
C SER A 114 9.59 -2.28 11.65
N ARG A 115 10.37 -1.36 11.05
CA ARG A 115 11.83 -1.37 11.14
C ARG A 115 12.28 -0.50 12.30
#